data_AF-A0A8X7VAH7-F1
#
_entry.id   AF-A0A8X7VAH7-F1
#
_cell.length_a   1.000
_cell.length_b   1.000
_cell.length_c   1.000
_cell.angle_alpha   90.00
_cell.angle_beta   90.00
_cell.angle_gamma   90.00
#
_symmetry.space_group_name_H-M   'P 1'
#
loop_
_entity.id
_entity.type
_entity.pdbx_description
1 polymer ?
#
loop_
_entity_poly.entity_id
_entity_poly.type
_entity_poly.pdbx_seq_one_letter_code
_entity_poly.pdbx_strand_id
1 'polypeptide(L)'
;MVRKLPTSSFYIQLDPIIEDRSSDQIISWNKSNNNIFIVWDRKRLHRDILSKSSSVLGKNLTDFIAKLRSHGFKTVVKGLGELEFSHDDFARSPLMKKMMMAKALSERIERFDAQIKILKCRLKAKKASLKVETRFQNLRI
;
A
#
# COMPACT_ATOMS: atom_id res chain seq x y z
N MET A 1 -21.56 11.55 5.27
CA MET A 1 -20.81 10.27 5.23
C MET A 1 -19.39 10.56 4.77
N VAL A 2 -18.39 10.47 5.65
CA VAL A 2 -16.97 10.64 5.27
C VAL A 2 -16.53 9.34 4.59
N ARG A 3 -16.42 9.36 3.26
CA ARG A 3 -15.89 8.21 2.52
C ARG A 3 -14.42 8.03 2.89
N LYS A 4 -14.07 6.85 3.42
CA LYS A 4 -12.69 6.51 3.76
C LYS A 4 -11.90 6.41 2.45
N LEU A 5 -11.06 7.42 2.20
CA LEU A 5 -10.17 7.40 1.05
C LEU A 5 -9.22 6.20 1.12
N PRO A 6 -8.89 5.57 -0.02
CA PRO A 6 -7.96 4.46 -0.04
C PRO A 6 -6.53 4.96 0.21
N THR A 7 -5.88 4.51 1.29
CA THR A 7 -4.56 5.02 1.72
C THR A 7 -3.44 3.98 1.67
N SER A 8 -3.77 2.77 1.25
CA SER A 8 -2.80 1.69 1.19
C SER A 8 -1.69 2.03 0.21
N SER A 9 -0.45 1.68 0.55
CA SER A 9 0.70 1.70 -0.36
C SER A 9 0.41 0.97 -1.68
N PHE A 10 -0.55 0.04 -1.65
CA PHE A 10 -1.13 -0.61 -2.80
C PHE A 10 -1.58 0.37 -3.90
N TYR A 11 -2.39 1.39 -3.58
CA TYR A 11 -2.92 2.32 -4.60
C TYR A 11 -1.84 3.23 -5.17
N ILE A 12 -0.91 3.68 -4.31
CA ILE A 12 0.23 4.52 -4.69
C ILE A 12 1.12 3.81 -5.70
N GLN A 13 1.27 2.50 -5.58
CA GLN A 13 2.08 1.72 -6.51
C GLN A 13 1.28 1.28 -7.74
N LEU A 14 -0.01 0.95 -7.58
CA LEU A 14 -0.88 0.51 -8.67
C LEU A 14 -1.16 1.63 -9.69
N ASP A 15 -1.48 2.83 -9.21
CA ASP A 15 -1.87 3.96 -10.05
C ASP A 15 -0.84 4.37 -11.12
N PRO A 16 0.46 4.57 -10.82
CA PRO A 16 1.46 4.88 -11.84
C PRO A 16 1.71 3.70 -12.79
N ILE A 17 1.47 2.46 -12.36
CA ILE A 17 1.56 1.30 -13.24
C ILE A 17 0.44 1.36 -14.27
N ILE A 18 -0.81 1.60 -13.88
CA ILE A 18 -1.95 1.68 -14.83
C ILE A 18 -1.84 2.92 -15.74
N GLU A 19 -1.24 4.00 -15.25
CA GLU A 19 -1.04 5.24 -16.03
C GLU A 19 0.07 5.11 -17.08
N ASP A 20 1.01 4.17 -16.92
CA ASP A 20 2.15 4.01 -17.81
C ASP A 20 1.73 3.42 -19.17
N ARG A 21 1.92 4.21 -20.24
CA ARG A 21 1.66 3.80 -21.62
C ARG A 21 2.43 2.55 -22.04
N SER A 22 3.60 2.30 -21.47
CA SER A 22 4.37 1.09 -21.79
C SER A 22 3.64 -0.19 -21.34
N SER A 23 2.78 -0.05 -20.33
CA SER A 23 2.01 -1.14 -19.75
C SER A 23 0.62 -1.28 -20.35
N ASP A 24 0.20 -0.41 -21.27
CA ASP A 24 -1.17 -0.39 -21.84
C ASP A 24 -1.58 -1.74 -22.46
N GLN A 25 -0.61 -2.52 -22.97
CA GLN A 25 -0.83 -3.87 -23.51
C GLN A 25 -1.07 -4.95 -22.44
N ILE A 26 -0.82 -4.63 -21.16
CA ILE A 26 -0.86 -5.55 -20.01
C ILE A 26 -1.96 -5.10 -19.06
N ILE A 27 -1.96 -3.82 -18.68
CA ILE A 27 -2.91 -3.19 -17.79
C ILE A 27 -3.12 -1.75 -18.23
N SER A 28 -4.36 -1.31 -18.38
CA SER A 28 -4.65 0.06 -18.79
C SER A 28 -5.94 0.56 -18.17
N TRP A 29 -6.08 1.88 -18.07
CA TRP A 29 -7.38 2.50 -17.79
C TRP A 29 -8.36 2.21 -18.93
N ASN A 30 -9.64 2.05 -18.60
CA ASN A 30 -10.70 2.00 -19.58
C ASN A 30 -10.84 3.40 -20.22
N LYS A 31 -10.97 3.47 -21.55
CA LYS A 31 -11.06 4.73 -22.30
C LYS A 31 -12.35 5.51 -22.02
N SER A 32 -13.42 4.82 -21.65
CA SER A 32 -14.74 5.42 -21.42
C SER A 32 -15.02 5.67 -19.94
N ASN A 33 -14.40 4.88 -19.05
CA ASN A 33 -14.67 4.93 -17.62
C ASN A 33 -13.39 5.15 -16.81
N ASN A 34 -13.31 6.31 -16.16
CA ASN A 34 -12.12 6.71 -15.39
C ASN A 34 -11.93 5.94 -14.07
N ASN A 35 -12.92 5.15 -13.65
CA ASN A 35 -12.91 4.39 -12.39
C ASN A 35 -12.74 2.88 -12.63
N ILE A 36 -12.47 2.50 -13.88
CA ILE A 36 -12.35 1.12 -14.31
C ILE A 36 -11.01 0.96 -15.01
N PHE A 37 -10.23 -0.03 -14.58
CA PHE A 37 -9.05 -0.46 -15.31
C PHE A 37 -9.20 -1.91 -15.76
N ILE A 38 -8.50 -2.25 -16.83
CA ILE A 38 -8.57 -3.54 -17.51
C ILE A 38 -7.19 -4.16 -17.48
N VAL A 39 -7.12 -5.43 -17.09
CA VAL A 39 -5.94 -6.28 -17.25
C VAL A 39 -6.15 -7.11 -18.50
N TRP A 40 -5.34 -6.87 -19.52
CA TRP A 40 -5.38 -7.54 -20.83
C TRP A 40 -4.62 -8.87 -20.83
N ASP A 41 -3.43 -8.90 -20.23
CA ASP A 41 -2.58 -10.10 -20.20
C ASP A 41 -2.12 -10.43 -18.77
N ARG A 42 -2.73 -11.49 -18.22
CA ARG A 42 -2.45 -12.02 -16.88
C ARG A 42 -1.02 -12.57 -16.72
N LYS A 43 -0.44 -13.15 -17.78
CA LYS A 43 0.91 -13.75 -17.73
C LYS A 43 1.96 -12.64 -17.77
N ARG A 44 1.79 -11.65 -18.65
CA ARG A 44 2.65 -10.46 -18.70
C ARG A 44 2.55 -9.63 -17.44
N LEU A 45 1.34 -9.49 -16.86
CA LEU A 45 1.14 -8.79 -15.59
C LEU A 45 2.02 -9.40 -14.49
N HIS A 46 2.04 -10.73 -14.36
CA HIS A 46 2.88 -11.38 -13.37
C HIS A 46 4.38 -11.14 -13.62
N ARG A 47 4.85 -11.42 -14.83
CA ARG A 47 6.28 -11.39 -15.15
C ARG A 47 6.85 -9.98 -15.16
N ASP A 48 6.13 -9.01 -15.70
CA ASP A 48 6.69 -7.70 -16.03
C ASP A 48 6.35 -6.64 -14.96
N ILE A 49 5.26 -6.83 -14.21
CA ILE A 49 4.76 -5.90 -13.19
C ILE A 49 4.86 -6.49 -11.78
N LEU A 50 4.21 -7.64 -11.51
CA LEU A 50 4.17 -8.21 -10.14
C LEU A 50 5.55 -8.66 -9.66
N SER A 51 6.42 -9.14 -10.55
CA SER A 51 7.80 -9.50 -10.20
C SER A 51 8.58 -8.32 -9.59
N LYS A 52 8.39 -7.11 -10.14
CA LYS A 52 9.05 -5.86 -9.68
C LYS A 52 8.41 -5.28 -8.42
N SER A 53 7.15 -5.62 -8.15
CA SER A 53 6.31 -4.99 -7.12
C SER A 53 5.75 -5.99 -6.10
N SER A 54 6.36 -7.16 -5.97
CA SER A 54 5.79 -8.32 -5.26
C SER A 54 5.47 -8.05 -3.78
N SER A 55 6.28 -7.19 -3.15
CA SER A 55 6.08 -6.68 -1.79
C SER A 55 4.69 -6.05 -1.60
N VAL A 56 4.27 -5.21 -2.54
CA VAL A 56 3.09 -4.35 -2.40
C VAL A 56 1.90 -4.92 -3.15
N LEU A 57 2.07 -5.37 -4.39
CA LEU A 57 0.97 -5.85 -5.23
C LEU A 57 0.66 -7.35 -5.08
N GLY A 58 1.55 -8.14 -4.46
CA GLY A 58 1.36 -9.58 -4.29
C GLY A 58 2.33 -10.40 -5.13
N LYS A 59 2.56 -11.66 -4.74
CA LYS A 59 3.61 -12.50 -5.35
C LYS A 59 3.13 -13.18 -6.63
N ASN A 60 1.83 -13.44 -6.72
CA ASN A 60 1.21 -14.10 -7.86
C ASN A 60 -0.11 -13.38 -8.21
N LEU A 61 -0.72 -13.76 -9.33
CA LEU A 61 -1.97 -13.15 -9.80
C LEU A 61 -3.11 -13.32 -8.78
N THR A 62 -3.18 -14.48 -8.11
CA THR A 62 -4.22 -14.77 -7.11
C THR A 62 -4.11 -13.83 -5.91
N ASP A 63 -2.89 -13.60 -5.39
CA ASP A 63 -2.61 -12.66 -4.32
C ASP A 63 -2.97 -11.23 -4.73
N PHE A 64 -2.66 -10.86 -5.97
CA PHE A 64 -3.00 -9.55 -6.53
C PHE A 64 -4.51 -9.34 -6.57
N ILE A 65 -5.27 -10.31 -7.09
CA ILE A 65 -6.73 -10.27 -7.13
C ILE A 65 -7.30 -10.26 -5.70
N ALA A 66 -6.74 -11.03 -4.78
CA ALA A 66 -7.16 -11.05 -3.38
C ALA A 66 -6.92 -9.68 -2.71
N LYS A 67 -5.76 -9.05 -2.95
CA LYS A 67 -5.47 -7.69 -2.49
C LYS A 67 -6.46 -6.68 -3.05
N LEU A 68 -6.76 -6.74 -4.35
CA LEU A 68 -7.78 -5.91 -4.97
C LEU A 68 -9.15 -6.08 -4.28
N ARG A 69 -9.57 -7.32 -4.02
CA ARG A 69 -10.83 -7.58 -3.30
C ARG A 69 -10.81 -7.05 -1.87
N SER A 70 -9.71 -7.23 -1.12
CA SER A 70 -9.58 -6.68 0.24
C SER A 70 -9.59 -5.15 0.28
N HIS A 71 -9.20 -4.54 -0.84
CA HIS A 71 -9.20 -3.11 -1.07
C HIS A 71 -10.52 -2.60 -1.66
N GLY A 72 -11.55 -3.44 -1.77
CA GLY A 72 -12.90 -3.03 -2.20
C GLY A 72 -13.09 -2.94 -3.71
N PHE A 73 -12.13 -3.40 -4.52
CA PHE A 73 -12.30 -3.45 -5.97
C PHE A 73 -13.31 -4.55 -6.35
N LYS A 74 -14.23 -4.19 -7.25
CA LYS A 74 -15.17 -5.13 -7.86
C LYS A 74 -14.52 -5.69 -9.12
N THR A 75 -14.40 -7.01 -9.19
CA THR A 75 -13.85 -7.70 -10.37
C THR A 75 -14.97 -8.18 -11.27
N VAL A 76 -14.92 -7.83 -12.55
CA VAL A 76 -15.79 -8.36 -13.60
C VAL A 76 -14.92 -9.10 -14.60
N VAL A 77 -15.18 -10.40 -14.75
CA VAL A 77 -14.51 -11.22 -15.77
C VAL A 77 -15.28 -11.05 -17.07
N LYS A 78 -14.68 -10.42 -18.09
CA LYS A 78 -15.34 -10.15 -19.38
C LYS A 78 -15.03 -11.17 -20.49
N GLY A 79 -14.05 -12.07 -20.31
CA GLY A 79 -13.75 -13.08 -21.32
C GLY A 79 -12.54 -13.99 -21.02
N LEU A 80 -11.94 -14.55 -22.09
CA LEU A 80 -10.92 -15.62 -22.07
C LEU A 80 -9.54 -15.19 -21.51
N GLY A 81 -9.37 -13.92 -21.15
CA GLY A 81 -8.10 -13.36 -20.69
C GLY A 81 -8.20 -12.05 -19.94
N GLU A 82 -9.27 -11.28 -20.19
CA GLU A 82 -9.44 -9.92 -19.69
C GLU A 82 -10.16 -9.88 -18.35
N LEU A 83 -9.60 -9.09 -17.42
CA LEU A 83 -10.19 -8.82 -16.12
C LEU A 83 -10.41 -7.32 -15.98
N GLU A 84 -11.66 -6.93 -15.75
CA GLU A 84 -11.99 -5.55 -15.42
C GLU A 84 -12.11 -5.39 -13.92
N PHE A 85 -11.58 -4.28 -13.42
CA PHE A 85 -11.66 -3.91 -12.02
C PHE A 85 -12.22 -2.50 -11.89
N SER A 86 -13.28 -2.37 -11.12
CA SER A 86 -13.93 -1.08 -10.85
C SER A 86 -13.89 -0.77 -9.36
N HIS A 87 -13.74 0.52 -9.04
CA HIS A 87 -13.75 0.98 -7.65
C HIS A 87 -14.20 2.44 -7.58
N ASP A 88 -15.16 2.72 -6.69
CA ASP A 88 -15.87 4.00 -6.67
C ASP A 88 -14.97 5.17 -6.24
N ASP A 89 -14.02 4.93 -5.33
CA ASP A 89 -13.05 5.92 -4.87
C ASP A 89 -11.66 5.82 -5.55
N PHE A 90 -11.51 5.00 -6.59
CA PHE A 90 -10.24 4.87 -7.34
C PHE A 90 -10.49 5.27 -8.79
N ALA A 91 -10.19 6.53 -9.07
CA ALA A 91 -10.44 7.16 -10.35
C ALA A 91 -9.15 7.77 -10.89
N ARG A 92 -9.01 7.82 -12.22
CA ARG A 92 -7.97 8.58 -12.92
C ARG A 92 -8.17 10.08 -12.70
N SER A 93 -7.75 10.57 -11.53
CA SER A 93 -7.86 11.98 -11.13
C SER A 93 -6.57 12.46 -10.45
N PRO A 94 -6.01 13.60 -10.88
CA PRO A 94 -4.85 14.21 -10.23
C PRO A 94 -5.08 14.56 -8.75
N LEU A 95 -6.31 14.88 -8.38
CA LEU A 95 -6.67 15.19 -6.99
C LEU A 95 -6.62 13.95 -6.12
N MET A 96 -7.10 12.81 -6.63
CA MET A 96 -7.06 11.53 -5.93
C MET A 96 -5.61 11.11 -5.63
N LYS A 97 -4.72 11.23 -6.64
CA LYS A 97 -3.27 11.00 -6.50
C LYS A 97 -2.68 11.83 -5.36
N LYS A 98 -2.93 13.15 -5.35
CA LYS A 98 -2.41 14.04 -4.29
C LYS A 98 -2.91 13.65 -2.90
N MET A 99 -4.20 13.33 -2.78
CA MET A 99 -4.78 12.94 -1.49
C MET A 99 -4.25 11.59 -0.98
N MET A 100 -4.06 10.60 -1.85
CA MET A 100 -3.46 9.31 -1.50
C MET A 100 -2.03 9.48 -1.00
N MET A 101 -1.21 10.26 -1.70
CA MET A 101 0.18 10.52 -1.33
C MET A 101 0.29 11.28 -0.01
N ALA A 102 -0.53 12.33 0.16
CA ALA A 102 -0.54 13.13 1.40
C ALA A 102 -0.92 12.28 2.62
N LYS A 103 -1.91 11.39 2.46
CA LYS A 103 -2.37 10.54 3.56
C LYS A 103 -1.40 9.40 3.88
N ALA A 104 -0.75 8.80 2.88
CA ALA A 104 0.31 7.82 3.13
C ALA A 104 1.54 8.43 3.80
N LEU A 105 1.88 9.69 3.48
CA LEU A 105 2.91 10.44 4.21
C LEU A 105 2.51 10.64 5.67
N SER A 106 1.25 11.03 5.94
CA SER A 106 0.72 11.17 7.30
C SER A 106 0.85 9.87 8.10
N GLU A 107 0.41 8.74 7.53
CA GLU A 107 0.54 7.43 8.19
C GLU A 107 2.00 7.05 8.48
N ARG A 108 2.93 7.40 7.57
CA ARG A 108 4.37 7.14 7.77
C ARG A 108 4.93 7.98 8.91
N ILE A 109 4.54 9.25 9.00
CA ILE A 109 4.94 10.15 10.10
C ILE A 109 4.41 9.60 11.43
N GLU A 110 3.14 9.22 11.50
CA GLU A 110 2.53 8.65 12.71
C GLU A 110 3.25 7.36 13.17
N ARG A 111 3.63 6.48 12.23
CA ARG A 111 4.42 5.27 12.56
C ARG A 111 5.80 5.63 13.11
N PHE A 112 6.47 6.62 12.53
CA PHE A 112 7.76 7.08 13.05
C PHE A 112 7.64 7.69 14.44
N ASP A 113 6.62 8.50 14.69
CA ASP A 113 6.35 9.06 16.02
C ASP A 113 6.10 7.97 17.06
N ALA A 114 5.33 6.93 16.70
CA ALA A 114 5.12 5.77 17.57
C ALA A 114 6.45 5.05 17.88
N GLN A 115 7.32 4.86 16.88
CA GLN A 115 8.64 4.25 17.08
C GLN A 115 9.55 5.11 17.98
N ILE A 116 9.58 6.43 17.78
CA ILE A 116 10.33 7.36 18.63
C ILE A 116 9.82 7.28 20.08
N LYS A 117 8.50 7.24 20.27
CA LYS A 117 7.89 7.10 21.59
C LYS A 117 8.32 5.81 22.28
N ILE A 118 8.29 4.68 21.56
CA ILE A 118 8.75 3.39 22.07
C ILE A 118 10.24 3.45 22.46
N LEU A 119 11.09 4.03 21.60
CA LEU A 119 12.52 4.13 21.87
C LEU A 119 12.82 4.99 23.11
N LYS A 120 12.13 6.13 23.25
CA LYS A 120 12.21 6.99 24.44
C LYS A 120 11.83 6.23 25.72
N CYS A 121 10.74 5.45 25.68
CA CYS A 121 10.33 4.61 26.82
C CYS A 121 11.42 3.58 27.17
N ARG A 122 12.01 2.90 26.18
CA ARG A 122 13.09 1.93 26.40
C ARG A 122 14.35 2.56 26.99
N LEU A 123 14.73 3.75 26.52
CA LEU A 123 15.87 4.50 27.07
C LEU A 123 15.63 4.92 28.53
N LYS A 124 14.43 5.41 28.85
CA LYS A 124 14.05 5.76 30.23
C LYS A 124 14.11 4.55 31.16
N ALA A 125 13.58 3.40 30.71
CA ALA A 125 13.63 2.16 31.47
C ALA A 125 15.06 1.66 31.69
N LYS A 126 15.92 1.69 30.66
CA LYS A 126 17.35 1.34 30.80
C LYS A 126 18.06 2.24 31.79
N LYS A 127 17.82 3.56 31.73
CA LYS A 127 18.41 4.53 32.67
C LYS A 127 17.98 4.26 34.12
N ALA A 128 16.70 3.92 34.33
CA ALA A 128 16.20 3.56 35.66
C ALA A 128 16.83 2.26 36.18
N SER A 129 16.94 1.24 35.32
CA SER A 129 17.57 -0.04 35.67
C SER A 129 19.04 0.12 36.07
N LEU A 130 19.80 0.91 35.31
CA LEU A 130 21.20 1.25 35.64
C LEU A 130 21.30 1.93 37.00
N LYS A 131 20.42 2.90 37.28
CA LYS A 131 20.41 3.61 38.57
C LYS A 131 20.11 2.68 39.75
N VAL A 132 19.21 1.71 39.57
CA VAL A 132 18.90 0.68 40.59
C VAL A 132 20.13 -0.20 40.83
N GLU A 133 20.77 -0.69 39.77
CA GLU A 133 21.98 -1.52 39.86
C GLU A 133 23.11 -0.79 40.59
N THR A 134 23.41 0.45 40.20
CA THR A 134 24.42 1.28 40.88
C THR A 134 24.12 1.44 42.38
N ARG A 135 22.84 1.65 42.75
CA ARG A 135 22.45 1.77 44.16
C ARG A 135 22.64 0.46 44.93
N PHE A 136 22.35 -0.68 44.31
CA PHE A 136 22.58 -2.00 44.91
C PHE A 136 24.06 -2.27 45.18
N GLN A 137 24.96 -1.91 44.24
CA GLN A 137 26.40 -2.09 44.42
C GLN A 137 26.96 -1.23 45.56
N ASN A 138 26.48 0.01 45.70
CA ASN A 138 26.93 0.91 46.78
C ASN A 138 26.46 0.48 48.19
N LEU A 139 25.40 -0.34 48.29
CA LEU A 139 24.87 -0.87 49.55
C LEU A 139 25.49 -2.21 49.96
N ARG A 140 26.35 -2.78 49.11
CA ARG A 140 27.02 -4.08 49.33
C ARG A 140 28.40 -3.95 50.01
N ILE A 141 28.70 -2.76 50.51
CA ILE A 141 29.86 -2.40 51.35
C ILE A 141 29.37 -2.29 52.79
#